data_AF-A0A7W7IE25-F1
#
_entry.id   AF-A0A7W7IE25-F1
#
_cell.length_a   1.000
_cell.length_b   1.000
_cell.length_c   1.000
_cell.angle_alpha   90.00
_cell.angle_beta   90.00
_cell.angle_gamma   90.00
#
_symmetry.space_group_name_H-M   'P 1'
#
loop_
_entity.id
_entity.type
_entity.pdbx_description
1 polymer ?
#
loop_
_entity_poly.entity_id
_entity_poly.type
_entity_poly.pdbx_seq_one_letter_code
_entity_poly.pdbx_strand_id
1 'polypeptide(L)'
;MESVAVVLLAVFSAGYLVLAGADIGVGMLLPWLGRDQRERRLVIASFAPFFLGNEVWLVASAGLVAGAFPGLEHLLLEELYPLVVVLLIGWVVRDMGLWLRGRVDAVAWRGLCDAAIAAGSWALALAWGSVLGSVVFGGGLNAGSVLGLPLAAVFAWHGAGFARWRLPVELAARAGRVPARYGVSGAVLAVLPVAAGLRLPWSEVVTVGGGLAVTAVTTVAVLPFLLGSQALVWWTFRGRVDSPSYL
;
A
#
# COMPACT_ATOMS: atom_id res chain seq x y z
N MET A 1 -12.12 -2.38 -25.45
CA MET A 1 -12.09 -1.35 -24.39
C MET A 1 -12.13 -1.99 -23.00
N GLU A 2 -13.02 -2.95 -22.76
CA GLU A 2 -13.08 -3.69 -21.48
C GLU A 2 -11.75 -4.32 -21.08
N SER A 3 -11.09 -5.03 -21.99
CA SER A 3 -9.79 -5.66 -21.72
C SER A 3 -8.71 -4.65 -21.32
N VAL A 4 -8.76 -3.44 -21.87
CA VAL A 4 -7.83 -2.35 -21.52
C VAL A 4 -8.08 -1.89 -20.09
N ALA A 5 -9.34 -1.66 -19.71
CA ALA A 5 -9.70 -1.28 -18.35
C ALA A 5 -9.27 -2.35 -17.33
N VAL A 6 -9.49 -3.63 -17.63
CA VAL A 6 -9.08 -4.75 -16.75
C VAL A 6 -7.56 -4.78 -16.55
N VAL A 7 -6.80 -4.61 -17.64
CA VAL A 7 -5.33 -4.54 -17.58
C VAL A 7 -4.88 -3.32 -16.78
N LEU A 8 -5.50 -2.15 -16.96
CA LEU A 8 -5.17 -0.94 -16.20
C LEU A 8 -5.45 -1.11 -14.71
N LEU A 9 -6.58 -1.73 -14.35
CA LEU A 9 -6.91 -2.03 -12.95
C LEU A 9 -5.88 -2.97 -12.33
N ALA A 10 -5.47 -4.02 -13.06
CA ALA A 10 -4.42 -4.93 -12.63
C ALA A 10 -3.08 -4.19 -12.44
N VAL A 11 -2.69 -3.33 -13.39
CA VAL A 11 -1.45 -2.54 -13.30
C VAL A 11 -1.47 -1.59 -12.11
N PHE A 12 -2.57 -0.87 -11.89
CA PHE A 12 -2.64 0.09 -10.79
C PHE A 12 -2.72 -0.55 -9.42
N SER A 13 -3.54 -1.59 -9.26
CA SER A 13 -3.64 -2.33 -8.01
C SER A 13 -2.34 -3.07 -7.67
N ALA A 14 -1.68 -3.68 -8.67
CA ALA A 14 -0.36 -4.29 -8.49
C ALA A 14 0.70 -3.24 -8.13
N GLY A 15 0.71 -2.11 -8.85
CA GLY A 15 1.61 -1.00 -8.57
C GLY A 15 1.44 -0.46 -7.15
N TYR A 16 0.20 -0.23 -6.72
CA TYR A 16 -0.10 0.17 -5.34
C TYR A 16 0.41 -0.86 -4.33
N LEU A 17 0.05 -2.14 -4.47
CA LEU A 17 0.45 -3.16 -3.50
C LEU A 17 1.96 -3.35 -3.40
N VAL A 18 2.70 -3.20 -4.50
CA VAL A 18 4.17 -3.22 -4.47
C VAL A 18 4.73 -1.96 -3.83
N LEU A 19 4.32 -0.79 -4.33
CA LEU A 19 4.90 0.48 -3.91
C LEU A 19 4.51 0.82 -2.46
N ALA A 20 3.22 0.90 -2.18
CA ALA A 20 2.70 1.15 -0.84
C ALA A 20 2.91 -0.06 0.08
N GLY A 21 3.00 -1.28 -0.44
CA GLY A 21 3.35 -2.42 0.41
C GLY A 21 4.69 -2.27 1.12
N ALA A 22 5.62 -1.52 0.53
CA ALA A 22 6.92 -1.26 1.13
C ALA A 22 6.79 -0.34 2.34
N ASP A 23 6.06 0.78 2.19
CA ASP A 23 5.88 1.77 3.24
C ASP A 23 4.91 1.31 4.34
N ILE A 24 3.87 0.54 4.01
CA ILE A 24 3.00 -0.16 4.97
C ILE A 24 3.85 -1.16 5.77
N GLY A 25 4.65 -1.98 5.09
CA GLY A 25 5.52 -2.95 5.74
C GLY A 25 6.55 -2.33 6.69
N VAL A 26 7.19 -1.22 6.29
CA VAL A 26 8.10 -0.48 7.18
C VAL A 26 7.34 0.14 8.36
N GLY A 27 6.16 0.70 8.12
CA GLY A 27 5.30 1.25 9.18
C GLY A 27 4.90 0.20 10.22
N MET A 28 4.50 -1.01 9.79
CA MET A 28 4.22 -2.14 10.69
C MET A 28 5.43 -2.50 11.56
N LEU A 29 6.62 -2.46 10.98
CA LEU A 29 7.88 -2.82 11.63
C LEU A 29 8.54 -1.65 12.37
N LEU A 30 7.95 -0.45 12.38
CA LEU A 30 8.54 0.76 12.98
C LEU A 30 9.04 0.54 14.42
N PRO A 31 8.27 -0.07 15.35
CA PRO A 31 8.72 -0.27 16.73
C PRO A 31 9.89 -1.25 16.85
N TRP A 32 10.03 -2.17 15.90
CA TRP A 32 11.10 -3.15 15.86
C TRP A 32 12.35 -2.60 15.17
N LEU A 33 12.19 -1.88 14.06
CA LEU A 33 13.26 -1.25 13.30
C LEU A 33 13.90 -0.08 14.04
N GLY A 34 13.14 0.70 14.83
CA GLY A 34 13.64 1.82 15.62
C GLY A 34 13.33 1.71 17.12
N ARG A 35 14.37 1.64 17.94
CA ARG A 35 14.27 1.46 19.40
C ARG A 35 14.29 2.76 20.18
N ASP A 36 14.80 3.83 19.58
CA ASP A 36 14.79 5.17 20.15
C ASP A 36 14.24 6.20 19.16
N GLN A 37 14.09 7.45 19.62
CA GLN A 37 13.48 8.53 18.82
C GLN A 37 14.29 8.91 17.58
N ARG A 38 15.62 8.77 17.63
CA ARG A 38 16.51 9.03 16.49
C ARG A 38 16.36 7.93 15.45
N GLU A 39 16.45 6.67 15.88
CA GLU A 39 16.29 5.51 15.00
C GLU A 39 14.90 5.51 14.33
N ARG A 40 13.81 5.74 15.09
CA ARG A 40 12.45 5.79 14.53
C ARG A 40 12.27 6.89 13.50
N ARG A 41 12.91 8.05 13.71
CA ARG A 41 12.90 9.14 12.72
C ARG A 41 13.62 8.73 11.43
N LEU A 42 14.74 8.01 11.52
CA LEU A 42 15.45 7.47 10.35
C LEU A 42 14.62 6.40 9.63
N VAL A 43 13.89 5.57 10.38
CA VAL A 43 12.94 4.59 9.81
C VAL A 43 11.83 5.29 9.03
N ILE A 44 11.21 6.32 9.59
CA ILE A 44 10.17 7.10 8.89
C ILE A 44 10.74 7.79 7.66
N ALA A 45 11.90 8.46 7.79
CA ALA A 45 12.57 9.12 6.67
C ALA A 45 12.96 8.17 5.52
N SER A 46 13.02 6.86 5.77
CA SER A 46 13.34 5.86 4.75
C SER A 46 12.26 5.68 3.69
N PHE A 47 11.00 5.92 4.04
CA PHE A 47 9.85 5.76 3.15
C PHE A 47 9.02 7.05 2.99
N ALA A 48 9.19 8.05 3.85
CA ALA A 48 8.45 9.32 3.79
C ALA A 48 8.53 10.06 2.43
N PRO A 49 9.62 10.00 1.66
CA PRO A 49 9.62 10.62 0.32
C PRO A 49 8.75 9.90 -0.71
N PHE A 50 8.36 8.64 -0.45
CA PHE A 50 7.68 7.77 -1.40
C PHE A 50 6.18 7.66 -1.12
N PHE A 51 5.78 7.71 0.16
CA PHE A 51 4.44 7.25 0.58
C PHE A 51 3.30 7.94 -0.17
N LEU A 52 3.34 9.28 -0.30
CA LEU A 52 2.26 10.02 -0.96
C LEU A 52 2.16 9.65 -2.44
N GLY A 53 3.31 9.50 -3.11
CA GLY A 53 3.35 9.05 -4.51
C GLY A 53 2.80 7.63 -4.68
N ASN A 54 3.10 6.74 -3.73
CA ASN A 54 2.60 5.38 -3.72
C ASN A 54 1.07 5.33 -3.54
N GLU A 55 0.50 6.21 -2.71
CA GLU A 55 -0.94 6.29 -2.46
C GLU A 55 -1.75 6.74 -3.69
N VAL A 56 -1.18 7.53 -4.59
CA VAL A 56 -1.86 7.94 -5.83
C VAL A 56 -2.25 6.73 -6.69
N TRP A 57 -1.50 5.62 -6.63
CA TRP A 57 -1.85 4.38 -7.32
C TRP A 57 -3.17 3.77 -6.82
N LEU A 58 -3.46 3.89 -5.52
CA LEU A 58 -4.75 3.49 -4.96
C LEU A 58 -5.86 4.42 -5.42
N VAL A 59 -5.62 5.73 -5.43
CA VAL A 59 -6.61 6.71 -5.92
C VAL A 59 -6.95 6.45 -7.38
N ALA A 60 -5.95 6.19 -8.23
CA ALA A 60 -6.14 5.83 -9.62
C ALA A 60 -6.92 4.51 -9.77
N SER A 61 -6.61 3.50 -8.95
CA SER A 61 -7.36 2.23 -8.91
C SER A 61 -8.83 2.47 -8.53
N ALA A 62 -9.10 3.24 -7.47
CA ALA A 62 -10.45 3.53 -6.99
C ALA A 62 -11.27 4.33 -8.00
N GLY A 63 -10.67 5.34 -8.64
CA GLY A 63 -11.33 6.10 -9.70
C GLY A 63 -11.65 5.24 -10.93
N LEU A 64 -10.76 4.30 -11.27
CA LEU A 64 -11.00 3.35 -12.35
C LEU A 64 -12.12 2.36 -11.98
N VAL A 65 -12.14 1.84 -10.73
CA VAL A 65 -13.24 0.99 -10.24
C VAL A 65 -14.58 1.73 -10.35
N ALA A 66 -14.65 2.96 -9.85
CA ALA A 66 -15.88 3.74 -9.89
C ALA A 66 -16.34 4.11 -11.31
N GLY A 67 -15.39 4.40 -12.21
CA GLY A 67 -15.72 4.84 -13.57
C GLY A 67 -15.92 3.72 -14.59
N ALA A 68 -15.47 2.49 -14.31
CA ALA A 68 -15.49 1.39 -15.28
C ALA A 68 -16.01 0.04 -14.74
N PHE A 69 -16.09 -0.15 -13.41
CA PHE A 69 -16.39 -1.43 -12.77
C PHE A 69 -17.44 -1.33 -11.64
N PRO A 70 -18.71 -0.98 -11.94
CA PRO A 70 -19.75 -0.79 -10.93
C PRO A 70 -20.08 -2.06 -10.16
N GLY A 71 -19.92 -3.25 -10.75
CA GLY A 71 -20.12 -4.49 -10.00
C GLY A 71 -19.02 -4.70 -8.94
N LEU A 72 -17.80 -4.24 -9.21
CA LEU A 72 -16.70 -4.30 -8.26
C LEU A 72 -16.84 -3.19 -7.21
N GLU A 73 -17.34 -2.02 -7.61
CA GLU A 73 -17.73 -0.97 -6.68
C GLU A 73 -18.80 -1.47 -5.70
N HIS A 74 -19.87 -2.10 -6.20
CA HIS A 74 -20.94 -2.68 -5.38
C HIS A 74 -20.39 -3.75 -4.43
N LEU A 75 -19.58 -4.68 -4.92
CA LEU A 75 -18.90 -5.68 -4.08
C LEU A 75 -18.10 -5.02 -2.94
N LEU A 76 -17.33 -3.97 -3.25
CA LEU A 76 -16.50 -3.29 -2.25
C LEU A 76 -17.32 -2.47 -1.25
N LEU A 77 -18.31 -1.70 -1.73
CA LEU A 77 -19.02 -0.69 -0.94
C LEU A 77 -20.30 -1.22 -0.27
N GLU A 78 -20.85 -2.34 -0.72
CA GLU A 78 -22.03 -2.95 -0.10
C GLU A 78 -21.66 -4.24 0.64
N GLU A 79 -20.97 -5.18 -0.03
CA GLU A 79 -20.66 -6.48 0.58
C GLU A 79 -19.44 -6.43 1.52
N LEU A 80 -18.39 -5.68 1.12
CA LEU A 80 -17.13 -5.57 1.86
C LEU A 80 -16.99 -4.23 2.59
N TYR A 81 -18.09 -3.48 2.76
CA TYR A 81 -18.10 -2.15 3.37
C TYR A 81 -17.30 -2.05 4.69
N PRO A 82 -17.45 -2.98 5.66
CA PRO A 82 -16.68 -2.88 6.90
C PRO A 82 -15.16 -2.96 6.69
N LEU A 83 -14.70 -3.75 5.73
CA LEU A 83 -13.28 -3.84 5.39
C LEU A 83 -12.77 -2.56 4.74
N VAL A 84 -13.57 -1.96 3.86
CA VAL A 84 -13.27 -0.64 3.28
C VAL A 84 -13.19 0.43 4.37
N VAL A 85 -14.09 0.41 5.36
CA VAL A 85 -14.03 1.33 6.51
C VAL A 85 -12.74 1.14 7.31
N VAL A 86 -12.33 -0.11 7.59
CA VAL A 86 -11.06 -0.38 8.28
C VAL A 86 -9.86 0.09 7.45
N LEU A 87 -9.87 -0.10 6.13
CA LEU A 87 -8.84 0.44 5.22
C LEU A 87 -8.74 1.96 5.34
N LEU A 88 -9.88 2.66 5.25
CA LEU A 88 -9.91 4.13 5.32
C LEU A 88 -9.45 4.65 6.69
N ILE A 89 -9.91 4.04 7.78
CA ILE A 89 -9.46 4.41 9.14
C ILE A 89 -7.96 4.15 9.29
N GLY A 90 -7.47 2.99 8.85
CA GLY A 90 -6.05 2.64 8.89
C GLY A 90 -5.19 3.63 8.11
N TRP A 91 -5.64 4.02 6.92
CA TRP A 91 -5.01 5.04 6.09
C TRP A 91 -4.94 6.38 6.81
N VAL A 92 -6.08 6.91 7.28
CA VAL A 92 -6.15 8.20 7.98
C VAL A 92 -5.28 8.21 9.24
N VAL A 93 -5.35 7.16 10.07
CA VAL A 93 -4.59 7.06 11.32
C VAL A 93 -3.09 7.03 11.05
N ARG A 94 -2.66 6.27 10.04
CA ARG A 94 -1.25 6.19 9.65
C ARG A 94 -0.73 7.55 9.18
N ASP A 95 -1.43 8.20 8.27
CA ASP A 95 -1.02 9.46 7.67
C ASP A 95 -1.03 10.60 8.68
N MET A 96 -2.05 10.62 9.55
CA MET A 96 -2.08 11.51 10.70
C MET A 96 -0.83 11.33 11.56
N GLY A 97 -0.47 10.08 11.88
CA GLY A 97 0.74 9.77 12.63
C GLY A 97 2.01 10.33 11.96
N LEU A 98 2.15 10.16 10.63
CA LEU A 98 3.30 10.69 9.87
C LEU A 98 3.36 12.22 9.91
N TRP A 99 2.28 12.89 9.54
CA TRP A 99 2.25 14.35 9.37
C TRP A 99 2.29 15.12 10.69
N LEU A 100 1.75 14.54 11.75
CA LEU A 100 1.65 15.20 13.05
C LEU A 100 2.87 14.97 13.95
N ARG A 101 3.67 13.92 13.72
CA ARG A 101 4.78 13.54 14.60
C ARG A 101 5.75 14.68 14.93
N GLY A 102 6.08 15.49 13.92
CA GLY A 102 7.02 16.61 14.04
C GLY A 102 6.41 17.91 14.56
N ARG A 103 5.09 17.96 14.81
CA ARG A 103 4.35 19.20 15.11
C ARG A 103 4.35 19.60 16.59
N VAL A 104 4.56 18.64 17.49
CA VAL A 104 4.63 18.89 18.93
C VAL A 104 5.91 18.25 19.48
N ASP A 105 6.74 19.06 20.16
CA ASP A 105 7.99 18.59 20.75
C ASP A 105 7.76 17.95 22.13
N ALA A 106 7.06 16.82 22.14
CA ALA A 106 6.81 16.04 23.35
C ALA A 106 7.09 14.55 23.10
N VAL A 107 7.73 13.88 24.06
CA VAL A 107 8.06 12.45 23.95
C VAL A 107 6.79 11.60 23.86
N ALA A 108 5.78 11.91 24.66
CA ALA A 108 4.48 11.23 24.63
C ALA A 108 3.77 11.40 23.28
N TRP A 109 3.85 12.60 22.68
CA TRP A 109 3.28 12.87 21.36
C TRP A 109 3.95 12.05 20.27
N ARG A 110 5.29 12.06 20.22
CA ARG A 110 6.04 11.24 19.26
C ARG A 110 5.72 9.76 19.42
N GLY A 111 5.59 9.27 20.65
CA GLY A 111 5.17 7.89 20.94
C GLY A 111 3.75 7.57 20.42
N LEU A 112 2.80 8.48 20.61
CA LEU A 112 1.43 8.34 20.09
C LEU A 112 1.43 8.29 18.55
N CYS A 113 2.18 9.19 17.89
CA CYS A 113 2.31 9.19 16.44
C CYS A 113 3.00 7.93 15.91
N ASP A 114 4.08 7.47 16.56
CA ASP A 114 4.75 6.20 16.22
C ASP A 114 3.78 5.01 16.32
N ALA A 115 2.94 4.99 17.36
CA ALA A 115 1.91 3.96 17.54
C ALA A 115 0.80 4.05 16.48
N ALA A 116 0.36 5.26 16.13
CA ALA A 116 -0.62 5.48 15.06
C ALA A 116 -0.09 5.00 13.69
N ILE A 117 1.17 5.29 13.37
CA ILE A 117 1.83 4.79 12.14
C ILE A 117 1.82 3.27 12.12
N ALA A 118 2.26 2.63 13.21
CA ALA A 118 2.31 1.17 13.28
C ALA A 118 0.93 0.54 13.21
N ALA A 119 -0.02 0.99 14.04
CA ALA A 119 -1.37 0.45 14.11
C ALA A 119 -2.14 0.67 12.79
N GLY A 120 -2.06 1.86 12.18
CA GLY A 120 -2.67 2.15 10.89
C GLY A 120 -2.08 1.29 9.77
N SER A 121 -0.77 1.06 9.78
CA SER A 121 -0.12 0.16 8.80
C SER A 121 -0.54 -1.30 8.99
N TRP A 122 -0.69 -1.77 10.23
CA TRP A 122 -1.24 -3.10 10.51
C TRP A 122 -2.69 -3.22 10.06
N ALA A 123 -3.52 -2.21 10.33
CA ALA A 123 -4.91 -2.18 9.89
C ALA A 123 -5.02 -2.25 8.36
N LEU A 124 -4.21 -1.46 7.63
CA LEU A 124 -4.13 -1.52 6.17
C LEU A 124 -3.74 -2.91 5.67
N ALA A 125 -2.67 -3.49 6.22
CA ALA A 125 -2.16 -4.79 5.80
C ALA A 125 -3.20 -5.91 5.98
N LEU A 126 -3.86 -5.95 7.14
CA LEU A 126 -4.87 -6.94 7.47
C LEU A 126 -6.15 -6.75 6.65
N ALA A 127 -6.57 -5.50 6.44
CA ALA A 127 -7.77 -5.21 5.68
C ALA A 127 -7.58 -5.51 4.18
N TRP A 128 -6.43 -5.16 3.58
CA TRP A 128 -6.12 -5.57 2.19
C TRP A 128 -6.07 -7.09 2.04
N GLY A 129 -5.50 -7.80 3.00
CA GLY A 129 -5.46 -9.26 2.95
C GLY A 129 -6.83 -9.88 3.09
N SER A 130 -7.70 -9.24 3.88
CA SER A 130 -9.10 -9.63 3.99
C SER A 130 -9.88 -9.35 2.70
N VAL A 131 -9.72 -8.17 2.10
CA VAL A 131 -10.39 -7.79 0.84
C VAL A 131 -9.99 -8.75 -0.28
N LEU A 132 -8.69 -8.94 -0.51
CA LEU A 132 -8.20 -9.85 -1.55
C LEU A 132 -8.58 -11.30 -1.27
N GLY A 133 -8.56 -11.72 0.00
CA GLY A 133 -9.02 -13.04 0.42
C GLY A 133 -10.50 -13.25 0.12
N SER A 134 -11.35 -12.30 0.46
CA SER A 134 -12.79 -12.34 0.16
C SER A 134 -13.07 -12.36 -1.34
N VAL A 135 -12.30 -11.62 -2.15
CA VAL A 135 -12.43 -11.66 -3.62
C VAL A 135 -12.03 -13.02 -4.20
N VAL A 136 -10.96 -13.65 -3.69
CA VAL A 136 -10.46 -14.93 -4.21
C VAL A 136 -11.30 -16.13 -3.77
N PHE A 137 -11.72 -16.16 -2.49
CA PHE A 137 -12.30 -17.34 -1.85
C PHE A 137 -13.77 -17.18 -1.43
N GLY A 138 -14.33 -15.97 -1.55
CA GLY A 138 -15.65 -15.63 -1.00
C GLY A 138 -15.65 -15.50 0.53
N GLY A 139 -16.73 -14.95 1.11
CA GLY A 139 -17.02 -15.12 2.55
C GLY A 139 -16.80 -13.91 3.48
N GLY A 140 -16.69 -12.68 2.96
CA GLY A 140 -16.70 -11.45 3.77
C GLY A 140 -15.68 -11.41 4.92
N LEU A 141 -16.00 -10.69 6.01
CA LEU A 141 -15.12 -10.45 7.17
C LEU A 141 -14.59 -11.72 7.87
N ASN A 142 -15.40 -12.78 7.95
CA ASN A 142 -15.06 -14.01 8.68
C ASN A 142 -14.08 -14.92 7.90
N ALA A 143 -14.11 -14.88 6.56
CA ALA A 143 -13.13 -15.58 5.72
C ALA A 143 -11.85 -14.74 5.51
N GLY A 144 -11.97 -13.40 5.48
CA GLY A 144 -10.84 -12.48 5.29
C GLY A 144 -9.83 -12.46 6.45
N SER A 145 -10.26 -12.73 7.68
CA SER A 145 -9.40 -12.66 8.87
C SER A 145 -8.33 -13.76 8.95
N VAL A 146 -8.54 -14.93 8.33
CA VAL A 146 -7.52 -16.00 8.24
C VAL A 146 -6.51 -15.72 7.11
N LEU A 147 -6.94 -15.05 6.04
CA LEU A 147 -6.11 -14.71 4.88
C LEU A 147 -5.40 -13.36 5.00
N GLY A 148 -5.85 -12.50 5.92
CA GLY A 148 -5.20 -11.24 6.28
C GLY A 148 -3.79 -11.43 6.83
N LEU A 149 -3.55 -12.49 7.60
CA LEU A 149 -2.26 -12.76 8.24
C LEU A 149 -1.14 -13.12 7.24
N PRO A 150 -1.35 -14.04 6.27
CA PRO A 150 -0.38 -14.28 5.21
C PRO A 150 0.01 -13.01 4.45
N LEU A 151 -0.97 -12.17 4.05
CA LEU A 151 -0.64 -10.94 3.32
C LEU A 151 0.08 -9.92 4.20
N ALA A 152 -0.32 -9.77 5.47
CA ALA A 152 0.40 -8.94 6.42
C ALA A 152 1.86 -9.40 6.60
N ALA A 153 2.11 -10.71 6.62
CA ALA A 153 3.46 -11.25 6.65
C ALA A 153 4.25 -10.91 5.37
N VAL A 154 3.61 -10.96 4.20
CA VAL A 154 4.23 -10.52 2.93
C VAL A 154 4.54 -9.02 2.94
N PHE A 155 3.65 -8.17 3.46
CA PHE A 155 3.93 -6.73 3.63
C PHE A 155 5.11 -6.50 4.58
N ALA A 156 5.15 -7.16 5.73
CA ALA A 156 6.30 -7.08 6.64
C ALA A 156 7.59 -7.56 5.96
N TRP A 157 7.52 -8.65 5.18
CA TRP A 157 8.66 -9.16 4.40
C TRP A 157 9.12 -8.16 3.34
N HIS A 158 8.19 -7.50 2.66
CA HIS A 158 8.47 -6.48 1.67
C HIS A 158 9.09 -5.22 2.28
N GLY A 159 8.49 -4.72 3.36
CA GLY A 159 8.99 -3.58 4.13
C GLY A 159 10.37 -3.83 4.73
N ALA A 160 10.64 -5.02 5.28
CA ALA A 160 11.99 -5.37 5.76
C ALA A 160 13.04 -5.35 4.64
N GLY A 161 12.67 -5.81 3.43
CA GLY A 161 13.54 -5.78 2.26
C GLY A 161 13.84 -4.35 1.82
N PHE A 162 12.81 -3.50 1.78
CA PHE A 162 12.94 -2.08 1.49
C PHE A 162 13.80 -1.36 2.55
N ALA A 163 13.49 -1.56 3.83
CA ALA A 163 14.24 -1.00 4.96
C ALA A 163 15.73 -1.37 4.90
N ARG A 164 16.08 -2.62 4.58
CA ARG A 164 17.48 -3.05 4.45
C ARG A 164 18.25 -2.24 3.39
N TRP A 165 17.58 -1.86 2.30
CA TRP A 165 18.19 -1.05 1.26
C TRP A 165 18.33 0.41 1.70
N ARG A 166 17.31 0.97 2.35
CA ARG A 166 17.19 2.40 2.64
C ARG A 166 17.84 2.87 3.95
N LEU A 167 17.86 2.04 4.98
CA LEU A 167 18.30 2.47 6.31
C LEU A 167 19.83 2.60 6.40
N PRO A 168 20.37 3.37 7.36
CA PRO A 168 21.79 3.29 7.74
C PRO A 168 22.22 1.86 8.05
N VAL A 169 23.51 1.56 7.91
CA VAL A 169 24.05 0.20 8.00
C VAL A 169 23.68 -0.50 9.31
N GLU A 170 23.71 0.23 10.42
CA GLU A 170 23.41 -0.28 11.76
C GLU A 170 21.94 -0.73 11.89
N LEU A 171 21.02 0.04 11.30
CA LEU A 171 19.59 -0.27 11.30
C LEU A 171 19.23 -1.30 10.21
N ALA A 172 19.93 -1.25 9.07
CA ALA A 172 19.77 -2.23 7.99
C ALA A 172 20.19 -3.64 8.43
N ALA A 173 21.17 -3.78 9.33
CA ALA A 173 21.52 -5.06 9.95
C ALA A 173 20.36 -5.66 10.75
N ARG A 174 19.54 -4.81 11.40
CA ARG A 174 18.32 -5.24 12.10
C ARG A 174 17.30 -5.78 11.11
N ALA A 175 16.98 -5.01 10.06
CA ALA A 175 16.10 -5.44 8.98
C ALA A 175 16.56 -6.75 8.32
N GLY A 176 17.89 -6.94 8.19
CA GLY A 176 18.51 -8.12 7.62
C GLY A 176 18.37 -9.42 8.43
N ARG A 177 17.83 -9.37 9.66
CA ARG A 177 17.48 -10.58 10.43
C ARG A 177 16.30 -11.34 9.82
N VAL A 178 15.45 -10.64 9.07
CA VAL A 178 14.45 -11.24 8.21
C VAL A 178 15.15 -11.53 6.86
N PRO A 179 15.06 -12.74 6.29
CA PRO A 179 15.61 -13.05 4.97
C PRO A 179 14.77 -12.41 3.85
N ALA A 180 14.63 -11.09 3.92
CA ALA A 180 13.81 -10.25 3.06
C ALA A 180 14.45 -10.02 1.70
N ARG A 181 13.73 -10.42 0.65
CA ARG A 181 14.12 -10.19 -0.75
C ARG A 181 13.07 -9.29 -1.40
N TYR A 182 13.35 -7.98 -1.43
CA TYR A 182 12.41 -6.96 -1.92
C TYR A 182 11.80 -7.29 -3.29
N GLY A 183 12.62 -7.76 -4.24
CA GLY A 183 12.13 -8.14 -5.57
C GLY A 183 11.20 -9.36 -5.58
N VAL A 184 11.41 -10.34 -4.70
CA VAL A 184 10.56 -11.54 -4.62
C VAL A 184 9.23 -11.19 -3.96
N SER A 185 9.25 -10.47 -2.84
CA SER A 185 8.01 -10.01 -2.20
C SER A 185 7.24 -9.03 -3.09
N GLY A 186 7.92 -8.18 -3.85
CA GLY A 186 7.29 -7.32 -4.86
C GLY A 186 6.60 -8.13 -5.97
N ALA A 187 7.26 -9.17 -6.50
CA ALA A 187 6.63 -10.04 -7.48
C ALA A 187 5.38 -10.75 -6.93
N VAL A 188 5.43 -11.22 -5.67
CA VAL A 188 4.26 -11.81 -5.00
C VAL A 188 3.13 -10.78 -4.90
N LEU A 189 3.42 -9.57 -4.39
CA LEU A 189 2.43 -8.50 -4.24
C LEU A 189 1.81 -8.07 -5.57
N ALA A 190 2.57 -8.08 -6.66
CA ALA A 190 2.07 -7.76 -7.99
C ALA A 190 1.13 -8.83 -8.56
N VAL A 191 1.35 -10.11 -8.24
CA VAL A 191 0.55 -11.24 -8.75
C VAL A 191 -0.79 -11.36 -8.02
N LEU A 192 -0.85 -11.00 -6.73
CA LEU A 192 -2.07 -11.17 -5.92
C LEU A 192 -3.33 -10.50 -6.49
N PRO A 193 -3.34 -9.21 -6.86
CA PRO A 193 -4.54 -8.58 -7.40
C PRO A 193 -4.90 -9.13 -8.78
N VAL A 194 -3.92 -9.58 -9.56
CA VAL A 194 -4.16 -10.28 -10.84
C VAL A 194 -4.87 -11.61 -10.57
N ALA A 195 -4.36 -12.40 -9.63
CA ALA A 195 -4.96 -13.68 -9.25
C ALA A 195 -6.38 -13.52 -8.69
N ALA A 196 -6.64 -12.47 -7.91
CA ALA A 196 -7.97 -12.10 -7.46
C ALA A 196 -8.88 -11.73 -8.63
N GLY A 197 -8.38 -10.91 -9.56
CA GLY A 197 -9.10 -10.54 -10.77
C GLY A 197 -9.47 -11.73 -11.65
N LEU A 198 -8.64 -12.77 -11.74
CA LEU A 198 -8.96 -13.99 -12.50
C LEU A 198 -10.16 -14.78 -11.94
N ARG A 199 -10.61 -14.48 -10.72
CA ARG A 199 -11.81 -15.07 -10.10
C ARG A 199 -13.08 -14.27 -10.31
N LEU A 200 -12.98 -13.03 -10.80
CA LEU A 200 -14.13 -12.15 -10.99
C LEU A 200 -14.88 -12.48 -12.29
N PRO A 201 -16.24 -12.48 -12.27
CA PRO A 201 -17.04 -12.59 -13.48
C PRO A 201 -17.03 -11.25 -14.23
N TRP A 202 -15.97 -10.97 -15.00
CA TRP A 202 -15.76 -9.66 -15.64
C TRP A 202 -16.92 -9.18 -16.51
N SER A 203 -17.67 -10.09 -17.13
CA SER A 203 -18.88 -9.77 -17.91
C SER A 203 -20.01 -9.15 -17.09
N GLU A 204 -20.04 -9.40 -15.77
CA GLU A 204 -21.06 -8.88 -14.84
C GLU A 204 -20.56 -7.63 -14.11
N VAL A 205 -19.24 -7.45 -14.06
CA VAL A 205 -18.57 -6.44 -13.25
C VAL A 205 -18.24 -5.17 -14.04
N VAL A 206 -18.05 -5.29 -15.35
CA VAL A 206 -17.63 -4.20 -16.26
C VAL A 206 -18.82 -3.46 -16.84
N THR A 207 -18.72 -2.14 -17.03
CA THR A 207 -19.74 -1.38 -17.78
C THR A 207 -19.62 -1.58 -19.29
N VAL A 208 -20.75 -1.66 -19.99
CA VAL A 208 -20.80 -1.55 -21.46
C VAL A 208 -21.33 -0.15 -21.80
N GLY A 209 -20.45 0.84 -22.01
CA GLY A 209 -20.89 2.19 -22.36
C GLY A 209 -19.79 3.25 -22.54
N GLY A 210 -20.20 4.46 -22.93
CA GLY A 210 -19.29 5.59 -23.22
C GLY A 210 -18.44 6.06 -22.03
N GLY A 211 -18.91 5.85 -20.79
CA GLY A 211 -18.16 6.12 -19.57
C GLY A 211 -16.87 5.29 -19.46
N LEU A 212 -16.88 4.04 -19.95
CA LEU A 212 -15.69 3.19 -19.95
C LEU A 212 -14.61 3.72 -20.88
N ALA A 213 -15.00 4.30 -22.03
CA ALA A 213 -14.05 4.89 -22.97
C ALA A 213 -13.37 6.13 -22.39
N VAL A 214 -14.14 7.05 -21.80
CA VAL A 214 -13.59 8.26 -21.17
C VAL A 214 -12.67 7.88 -20.01
N THR A 215 -13.14 7.03 -19.08
CA THR A 215 -12.35 6.61 -17.92
C THR A 215 -11.09 5.85 -18.33
N ALA A 216 -11.17 4.93 -19.30
CA ALA A 216 -9.99 4.19 -19.75
C ALA A 216 -8.98 5.11 -20.46
N VAL A 217 -9.43 6.03 -21.31
CA VAL A 217 -8.54 6.95 -22.04
C VAL A 217 -7.86 7.93 -21.10
N THR A 218 -8.58 8.55 -20.18
CA THR A 218 -7.99 9.45 -19.18
C THR A 218 -6.99 8.71 -18.30
N THR A 219 -7.31 7.47 -17.94
CA THR A 219 -6.42 6.60 -17.17
C THR A 219 -5.12 6.26 -17.90
N VAL A 220 -5.20 5.92 -19.19
CA VAL A 220 -4.01 5.68 -20.03
C VAL A 220 -3.15 6.94 -20.11
N ALA A 221 -3.77 8.13 -20.20
CA ALA A 221 -3.04 9.38 -20.25
C ALA A 221 -2.30 9.70 -18.94
N VAL A 222 -2.83 9.28 -17.78
CA VAL A 222 -2.21 9.51 -16.45
C VAL A 222 -1.04 8.56 -16.18
N LEU A 223 -1.07 7.33 -16.71
CA LEU A 223 -0.07 6.30 -16.41
C LEU A 223 1.40 6.74 -16.68
N PRO A 224 1.76 7.37 -17.82
CA PRO A 224 3.11 7.87 -18.04
C PRO A 224 3.57 8.90 -17.00
N PHE A 225 2.66 9.76 -16.51
CA PHE A 225 2.97 10.73 -15.46
C PHE A 225 3.22 10.05 -14.11
N LEU A 226 2.42 9.03 -13.77
CA LEU A 226 2.65 8.23 -12.56
C LEU A 226 3.98 7.47 -12.63
N LEU A 227 4.29 6.85 -13.77
CA LEU A 227 5.56 6.15 -13.95
C LEU A 227 6.76 7.12 -13.91
N GLY A 228 6.63 8.27 -14.57
CA GLY A 228 7.66 9.31 -14.59
C GLY A 228 7.91 9.92 -13.21
N SER A 229 6.84 10.25 -12.47
CA SER A 229 6.95 10.78 -11.11
C SER A 229 7.56 9.74 -10.17
N GLN A 230 7.15 8.47 -10.28
CA GLN A 230 7.70 7.39 -9.49
C GLN A 230 9.18 7.17 -9.81
N ALA A 231 9.57 7.11 -11.08
CA ALA A 231 10.97 7.01 -11.48
C ALA A 231 11.81 8.17 -10.95
N LEU A 232 11.28 9.40 -10.98
CA LEU A 232 11.94 10.59 -10.45
C LEU A 232 12.15 10.52 -8.94
N VAL A 233 11.12 10.13 -8.18
CA VAL A 233 11.22 9.95 -6.72
C VAL A 233 12.26 8.89 -6.40
N TRP A 234 12.20 7.73 -7.05
CA TRP A 234 13.16 6.64 -6.83
C TRP A 234 14.59 7.02 -7.20
N TRP A 235 14.78 7.76 -8.29
CA TRP A 235 16.10 8.26 -8.67
C TRP A 235 16.64 9.28 -7.67
N THR A 236 15.80 10.26 -7.28
CA THR A 236 16.16 11.35 -6.36
C THR A 236 16.57 10.80 -4.99
N PHE A 237 15.80 9.84 -4.49
CA PHE A 237 16.01 9.34 -3.14
C PHE A 237 16.85 8.07 -3.08
N ARG A 238 17.37 7.50 -4.18
CA ARG A 238 18.02 6.16 -4.29
C ARG A 238 19.06 5.76 -3.22
N GLY A 239 19.65 6.71 -2.51
CA GLY A 239 20.63 6.47 -1.45
C GLY A 239 20.03 5.92 -0.16
N ARG A 240 20.90 5.62 0.80
CA ARG A 240 20.50 5.38 2.19
C ARG A 240 20.11 6.70 2.86
N VAL A 241 19.32 6.61 3.92
CA VAL A 241 18.97 7.75 4.75
C VAL A 241 20.15 8.09 5.65
N ASP A 242 20.80 9.23 5.38
CA ASP A 242 21.94 9.70 6.19
C ASP A 242 21.51 10.74 7.23
N SER A 243 20.40 11.43 6.98
CA SER A 243 19.77 12.38 7.89
C SER A 243 18.25 12.36 7.70
N PRO A 244 17.46 12.71 8.72
CA PRO A 244 16.01 12.79 8.58
C PRO A 244 15.67 14.00 7.69
N SER A 245 15.56 13.76 6.39
CA SER A 245 15.46 14.85 5.41
C SER A 245 14.05 15.39 5.21
N TYR A 246 13.00 14.75 5.74
CA TYR A 246 11.63 15.25 5.72
C TYR A 246 10.86 14.68 6.93
N LEU A 247 10.19 15.57 7.68
CA LEU A 247 9.45 15.38 8.97
C LEU A 247 10.30 15.36 10.27
#